data_AF-A0A179IAJ7-F1
#
_entry.id   AF-A0A179IAJ7-F1
#
_cell.length_a   1.000
_cell.length_b   1.000
_cell.length_c   1.000
_cell.angle_alpha   90.00
_cell.angle_beta   90.00
_cell.angle_gamma   90.00
#
_symmetry.space_group_name_H-M   'P 1'
#
loop_
_entity.id
_entity.type
_entity.pdbx_description
1 polymer ?
#
loop_
_entity_poly.entity_id
_entity_poly.type
_entity_poly.pdbx_seq_one_letter_code
_entity_poly.pdbx_strand_id
1 'polypeptide(L)'
;MGDLNEYRIARVAEVLSDFRDLQHCIASGNVSAPCEADHFSPAWTLLRQCVAEGQFILECSADVSFPVGRNEHDQKKLELQHVLLDAYARRHEAQKIYLRQMAAQRCISARKQIIDATGGPNPSNEFQLCALDAQLQQEVQQITDESVYLDLLGGDQNLGRWTVEDPGLFDILNWLRTRS
;
A
#
# COMPACT_ATOMS: atom_id res chain seq x y z
N MET A 1 -6.42 -1.98 35.15
CA MET A 1 -6.55 -1.20 33.89
C MET A 1 -5.17 -0.66 33.59
N GLY A 2 -4.55 -1.07 32.47
CA GLY A 2 -3.25 -0.56 32.06
C GLY A 2 -3.32 0.92 31.65
N ASP A 3 -2.17 1.58 31.56
CA ASP A 3 -2.11 2.96 31.05
C ASP A 3 -2.52 2.94 29.57
N LEU A 4 -3.47 3.80 29.17
CA LEU A 4 -3.90 3.92 27.77
C LEU A 4 -2.72 4.22 26.82
N ASN A 5 -1.66 4.85 27.33
CA ASN A 5 -0.44 5.05 26.54
C ASN A 5 0.31 3.75 26.23
N GLU A 6 0.21 2.70 27.06
CA GLU A 6 0.79 1.38 26.74
C GLU A 6 0.09 0.74 25.54
N TYR A 7 -1.25 0.84 25.49
CA TYR A 7 -2.02 0.38 24.34
C TYR A 7 -1.68 1.16 23.07
N ARG A 8 -1.53 2.49 23.16
CA ARG A 8 -1.08 3.32 22.03
C ARG A 8 0.31 2.96 21.54
N ILE A 9 1.26 2.71 22.45
CA ILE A 9 2.62 2.27 22.09
C ILE A 9 2.56 0.94 21.34
N ALA A 10 1.83 -0.04 21.87
CA ALA A 10 1.67 -1.34 21.21
C ALA A 10 1.05 -1.18 19.82
N ARG A 11 0.01 -0.34 19.71
CA ARG A 11 -0.70 -0.10 18.45
C ARG A 11 0.18 0.58 17.40
N VAL A 12 0.95 1.59 17.78
CA VAL A 12 1.94 2.22 16.91
C VAL A 12 2.96 1.19 16.42
N ALA A 13 3.47 0.33 17.32
CA ALA A 13 4.45 -0.70 16.95
C ALA A 13 3.89 -1.73 15.96
N GLU A 14 2.64 -2.16 16.13
CA GLU A 14 1.94 -3.06 15.19
C GLU A 14 1.85 -2.44 13.79
N VAL A 15 1.34 -1.21 13.68
CA VAL A 15 1.13 -0.53 12.41
C VAL A 15 2.46 -0.28 11.69
N LEU A 16 3.49 0.13 12.43
CA LEU A 16 4.84 0.30 11.88
C LEU A 16 5.46 -1.02 11.41
N SER A 17 5.19 -2.13 12.11
CA SER A 17 5.64 -3.45 11.67
C SER A 17 4.97 -3.85 10.37
N ASP A 18 3.64 -3.73 10.27
CA ASP A 18 2.90 -4.04 9.04
C ASP A 18 3.40 -3.20 7.86
N PHE A 19 3.63 -1.90 8.09
CA PHE A 19 4.16 -1.00 7.08
C PHE A 19 5.54 -1.46 6.59
N ARG A 20 6.45 -1.84 7.50
CA ARG A 20 7.75 -2.40 7.13
C ARG A 20 7.64 -3.69 6.32
N ASP A 21 6.69 -4.57 6.67
CA ASP A 21 6.47 -5.80 5.92
C ASP A 21 5.99 -5.49 4.49
N LEU A 22 5.08 -4.52 4.34
CA LEU A 22 4.65 -4.03 3.03
C LEU A 22 5.81 -3.43 2.22
N GLN A 23 6.69 -2.65 2.86
CA GLN A 23 7.87 -2.10 2.20
C GLN A 23 8.78 -3.20 1.65
N HIS A 24 9.04 -4.25 2.43
CA HIS A 24 9.83 -5.39 1.97
C HIS A 24 9.17 -6.07 0.75
N CYS A 25 7.85 -6.27 0.79
CA CYS A 25 7.10 -6.85 -0.33
C CYS A 25 7.18 -5.97 -1.58
N ILE A 26 7.00 -4.65 -1.46
CA ILE A 26 7.07 -3.71 -2.58
C ILE A 26 8.48 -3.70 -3.19
N ALA A 27 9.51 -3.56 -2.36
CA ALA A 27 10.91 -3.50 -2.79
C ALA A 27 11.39 -4.80 -3.47
N SER A 28 10.78 -5.95 -3.14
CA SER A 28 11.11 -7.24 -3.76
C SER A 28 10.58 -7.41 -5.19
N GLY A 29 9.76 -6.48 -5.69
CA GLY A 29 9.19 -6.55 -7.03
C GLY A 29 10.25 -6.52 -8.14
N ASN A 30 10.32 -7.58 -8.95
CA ASN A 30 11.21 -7.60 -10.10
C ASN A 30 10.64 -6.72 -11.24
N VAL A 31 11.25 -5.56 -11.47
CA VAL A 31 10.84 -4.58 -12.48
C VAL A 31 11.52 -4.77 -13.85
N SER A 32 12.42 -5.74 -13.97
CA SER A 32 13.17 -5.99 -15.20
C SER A 32 12.35 -6.85 -16.17
N ALA A 33 11.77 -6.19 -17.17
CA ALA A 33 11.10 -6.86 -18.27
C ALA A 33 12.11 -7.68 -19.11
N PRO A 34 11.74 -8.89 -19.57
CA PRO A 34 12.65 -9.77 -20.31
C PRO A 34 12.95 -9.27 -21.73
N CYS A 35 12.11 -8.41 -22.31
CA CYS A 35 12.32 -7.82 -23.62
C CYS A 35 11.67 -6.42 -23.72
N GLU A 36 12.02 -5.69 -24.77
CA GLU A 36 11.53 -4.33 -25.03
C GLU A 36 10.01 -4.28 -25.26
N ALA A 37 9.44 -5.28 -25.94
CA ALA A 37 8.00 -5.34 -26.18
C ALA A 37 7.19 -5.47 -24.87
N ASP A 38 7.71 -6.22 -23.90
CA ASP A 38 7.11 -6.33 -22.57
C ASP A 38 7.36 -5.08 -21.73
N HIS A 39 8.48 -4.38 -21.93
CA HIS A 39 8.82 -3.18 -21.17
C HIS A 39 7.70 -2.14 -21.19
N PHE A 40 7.06 -1.94 -22.35
CA PHE A 40 6.01 -0.94 -22.55
C PHE A 40 4.59 -1.45 -22.28
N SER A 41 4.42 -2.70 -21.81
CA SER A 41 3.08 -3.19 -21.49
C SER A 41 2.49 -2.44 -20.28
N PRO A 42 1.16 -2.32 -20.18
CA PRO A 42 0.52 -1.68 -19.04
C PRO A 42 0.93 -2.29 -17.70
N ALA A 43 1.04 -3.62 -17.63
CA ALA A 43 1.41 -4.33 -16.41
C ALA A 43 2.84 -4.05 -15.95
N TRP A 44 3.81 -4.06 -16.87
CA TRP A 44 5.20 -3.74 -16.55
C TRP A 44 5.40 -2.27 -16.19
N THR A 45 4.66 -1.37 -16.85
CA THR A 45 4.64 0.05 -16.52
C THR A 45 4.09 0.28 -15.11
N LEU A 46 2.95 -0.33 -14.79
CA LEU A 46 2.35 -0.25 -13.46
C LEU A 46 3.27 -0.81 -12.37
N LEU A 47 3.94 -1.94 -12.63
CA LEU A 47 4.87 -2.54 -11.66
C LEU A 47 6.03 -1.59 -11.33
N ARG A 48 6.62 -0.95 -12.34
CA ARG A 48 7.67 0.07 -12.14
C ARG A 48 7.15 1.27 -11.37
N GLN A 49 5.94 1.74 -11.70
CA GLN A 49 5.28 2.83 -10.98
C GLN A 49 5.09 2.47 -9.50
N CYS A 50 4.63 1.25 -9.18
CA CYS A 50 4.44 0.80 -7.80
C CYS A 50 5.75 0.81 -7.01
N VAL A 51 6.86 0.35 -7.61
CA VAL A 51 8.18 0.38 -6.94
C VAL A 51 8.65 1.81 -6.71
N ALA A 52 8.48 2.71 -7.69
CA ALA A 52 8.84 4.12 -7.53
C ALA A 52 8.00 4.83 -6.46
N GLU A 53 6.68 4.61 -6.44
CA GLU A 53 5.79 5.13 -5.39
C GLU A 53 6.14 4.56 -4.01
N GLY A 54 6.52 3.27 -3.93
CA GLY A 54 6.96 2.65 -2.68
C GLY A 54 8.25 3.27 -2.14
N GLN A 55 9.19 3.63 -3.02
CA GLN A 55 10.39 4.39 -2.65
C GLN A 55 10.04 5.80 -2.17
N PHE A 56 9.10 6.47 -2.83
CA PHE A 56 8.67 7.82 -2.43
C PHE A 56 8.12 7.87 -0.99
N ILE A 57 7.33 6.88 -0.57
CA ILE A 57 6.80 6.83 0.81
C ILE A 57 7.91 6.71 1.86
N LEU A 58 9.06 6.11 1.51
CA LEU A 58 10.24 6.06 2.39
C LEU A 58 10.89 7.44 2.53
N GLU A 59 10.96 8.19 1.43
CA GLU A 59 11.62 9.50 1.37
C GLU A 59 10.77 10.61 2.01
N CYS A 60 9.45 10.42 2.13
CA CYS A 60 8.58 11.32 2.88
C CYS A 60 8.99 11.37 4.36
N SER A 61 9.59 12.49 4.78
CA SER A 61 9.91 12.77 6.18
C SER A 61 8.66 12.73 7.06
N ALA A 62 8.79 12.18 8.27
CA ALA A 62 7.74 12.29 9.28
C ALA A 62 7.59 13.75 9.72
N ASP A 63 6.36 14.21 9.88
CA ASP A 63 6.10 15.47 10.57
C ASP A 63 6.41 15.27 12.06
N VAL A 64 7.22 16.17 12.61
CA VAL A 64 7.65 16.17 14.02
C VAL A 64 7.02 17.34 14.78
N SER A 65 6.01 17.99 14.19
CA SER A 65 5.29 19.11 14.78
C SER A 65 4.17 18.59 15.70
N PHE A 66 4.48 18.46 16.99
CA PHE A 66 3.52 17.94 17.96
C PHE A 66 2.68 19.04 18.63
N PRO A 67 1.39 18.78 18.89
CA PRO A 67 0.59 19.64 19.77
C PRO A 67 1.18 19.66 21.19
N VAL A 68 1.03 20.79 21.89
CA VAL A 68 1.47 20.95 23.29
C VAL A 68 0.41 20.44 24.25
N GLY A 69 0.76 19.44 25.05
CA GLY A 69 -0.05 18.87 26.11
C GLY A 69 -0.07 19.71 27.38
N ARG A 70 -1.05 19.43 28.26
CA ARG A 70 -1.21 20.16 29.54
C ARG A 70 -0.27 19.66 30.63
N ASN A 71 0.14 18.40 30.52
CA ASN A 71 1.04 17.69 31.41
C ASN A 71 1.76 16.59 30.60
N GLU A 72 2.71 15.89 31.22
CA GLU A 72 3.52 14.86 30.55
C GLU A 72 2.69 13.69 30.01
N HIS A 73 1.63 13.29 30.70
CA HIS A 73 0.77 12.17 30.27
C HIS A 73 -0.04 12.55 29.02
N ASP A 74 -0.63 13.75 29.02
CA ASP A 74 -1.35 14.31 27.88
C ASP A 74 -0.41 14.58 26.68
N GLN A 75 0.82 15.05 26.94
CA GLN A 75 1.83 15.25 25.91
C GLN A 75 2.16 13.92 25.22
N LYS A 76 2.43 12.87 26.00
CA LYS A 76 2.72 11.53 25.47
C LYS A 76 1.56 10.95 24.67
N LYS A 77 0.31 11.17 25.12
CA LYS A 77 -0.88 10.79 24.34
C LYS A 77 -0.91 11.48 22.98
N LEU A 78 -0.73 12.80 22.94
CA LEU A 78 -0.79 13.59 21.70
C LEU A 78 0.30 13.17 20.71
N GLU A 79 1.52 12.95 21.20
CA GLU A 79 2.62 12.44 20.40
C GLU A 79 2.31 11.06 19.81
N LEU A 80 1.82 10.12 20.63
CA LEU A 80 1.47 8.77 20.18
C LEU A 80 0.33 8.78 19.16
N GLN A 81 -0.69 9.62 19.35
CA GLN A 81 -1.78 9.75 18.38
C GLN A 81 -1.30 10.35 17.05
N HIS A 82 -0.37 11.30 17.09
CA HIS A 82 0.23 11.88 15.89
C HIS A 82 1.09 10.87 15.13
N VAL A 83 1.95 10.13 15.85
CA VAL A 83 2.74 9.04 15.27
C VAL A 83 1.83 7.94 14.72
N LEU A 84 0.73 7.63 15.40
CA LEU A 84 -0.24 6.64 14.93
C LEU A 84 -0.86 7.07 13.60
N LEU A 85 -1.28 8.34 13.47
CA LEU A 85 -1.80 8.89 12.22
C LEU A 85 -0.78 8.77 11.07
N ASP A 86 0.47 9.13 11.33
CA ASP A 86 1.57 8.99 10.37
C ASP A 86 1.77 7.55 9.91
N ALA A 87 1.89 6.63 10.86
CA ALA A 87 2.09 5.21 10.60
C ALA A 87 0.91 4.62 9.81
N TYR A 88 -0.33 5.01 10.16
CA TYR A 88 -1.53 4.58 9.47
C TYR A 88 -1.58 5.03 8.02
N ALA A 89 -1.28 6.31 7.78
CA ALA A 89 -1.29 6.86 6.44
C ALA A 89 -0.25 6.18 5.54
N ARG A 90 0.96 5.95 6.07
CA ARG A 90 2.01 5.21 5.36
C ARG A 90 1.60 3.76 5.08
N ARG A 91 1.03 3.06 6.07
CA ARG A 91 0.53 1.68 5.90
C ARG A 91 -0.59 1.61 4.86
N HIS A 92 -1.53 2.55 4.90
CA HIS A 92 -2.64 2.64 3.95
C HIS A 92 -2.14 2.81 2.51
N GLU A 93 -1.27 3.79 2.27
CA GLU A 93 -0.75 4.03 0.93
C GLU A 93 0.15 2.88 0.45
N ALA A 94 0.98 2.30 1.33
CA ALA A 94 1.75 1.10 1.02
C ALA A 94 0.86 -0.10 0.66
N GLN A 95 -0.25 -0.30 1.36
CA GLN A 95 -1.19 -1.38 1.06
C GLN A 95 -1.79 -1.19 -0.34
N LYS A 96 -2.18 0.04 -0.72
CA LYS A 96 -2.66 0.35 -2.08
C LYS A 96 -1.61 0.05 -3.14
N ILE A 97 -0.36 0.46 -2.92
CA ILE A 97 0.75 0.16 -3.84
C ILE A 97 0.94 -1.34 -3.97
N TYR A 98 0.96 -2.05 -2.84
CA TYR A 98 1.15 -3.49 -2.82
C TYR A 98 0.05 -4.24 -3.58
N LEU A 99 -1.22 -3.86 -3.40
CA LEU A 99 -2.33 -4.46 -4.15
C LEU A 99 -2.22 -4.21 -5.66
N ARG A 100 -1.84 -2.99 -6.07
CA ARG A 100 -1.58 -2.64 -7.48
C ARG A 100 -0.41 -3.44 -8.06
N GLN A 101 0.66 -3.61 -7.29
CA GLN A 101 1.80 -4.45 -7.64
C GLN A 101 1.38 -5.92 -7.83
N MET A 102 0.56 -6.47 -6.94
CA MET A 102 0.06 -7.84 -7.07
C MET A 102 -0.82 -8.02 -8.33
N ALA A 103 -1.66 -7.05 -8.66
CA ALA A 103 -2.46 -7.06 -9.89
C ALA A 103 -1.56 -7.06 -11.14
N ALA A 104 -0.55 -6.18 -11.16
CA ALA A 104 0.46 -6.15 -12.23
C ALA A 104 1.19 -7.50 -12.37
N GLN A 105 1.65 -8.10 -11.27
CA GLN A 105 2.35 -9.38 -11.27
C GLN A 105 1.48 -10.54 -11.78
N ARG A 106 0.18 -10.57 -11.41
CA ARG A 106 -0.78 -11.52 -11.96
C ARG A 106 -0.93 -11.35 -13.46
N CYS A 107 -1.10 -10.12 -13.94
CA CYS A 107 -1.22 -9.82 -15.36
C CYS A 107 0.04 -10.23 -16.14
N ILE A 108 1.24 -9.90 -15.64
CA ILE A 108 2.52 -10.32 -16.23
C ILE A 108 2.61 -11.85 -16.32
N SER A 109 2.23 -12.55 -15.25
CA SER A 109 2.27 -14.01 -15.20
C SER A 109 1.30 -14.64 -16.22
N ALA A 110 0.07 -14.12 -16.32
CA ALA A 110 -0.93 -14.58 -17.27
C ALA A 110 -0.51 -14.30 -18.73
N ARG A 111 0.02 -13.09 -18.99
CA ARG A 111 0.56 -12.70 -20.30
C ARG A 111 1.68 -13.64 -20.73
N LYS A 112 2.62 -13.95 -19.84
CA LYS A 112 3.71 -14.90 -20.09
C LYS A 112 3.18 -16.27 -20.51
N GLN A 113 2.18 -16.80 -19.80
CA GLN A 113 1.58 -18.10 -20.13
C GLN A 113 0.97 -18.14 -21.55
N ILE A 114 0.28 -17.08 -21.96
CA ILE A 114 -0.31 -16.97 -23.31
C ILE A 114 0.78 -16.96 -24.38
N ILE A 115 1.82 -16.13 -24.17
CA ILE A 115 2.92 -15.99 -25.12
C ILE A 115 3.70 -17.31 -25.23
N ASP A 116 4.03 -17.94 -24.10
CA ASP A 116 4.77 -19.22 -24.07
C ASP A 116 3.94 -20.34 -24.73
N ALA A 117 2.62 -20.39 -24.52
CA ALA A 117 1.75 -21.41 -25.12
C ALA A 117 1.57 -21.29 -26.64
N THR A 118 1.74 -20.09 -27.19
CA THR A 118 1.52 -19.81 -28.61
C THR A 118 2.82 -19.62 -29.40
N GLY A 119 3.98 -19.80 -28.75
CA GLY A 119 5.29 -19.68 -29.38
C GLY A 119 5.72 -18.24 -29.66
N GLY A 120 5.14 -17.26 -28.97
CA GLY A 120 5.46 -15.84 -29.11
C GLY A 120 4.24 -14.94 -29.36
N PRO A 121 4.40 -13.60 -29.31
CA PRO A 121 3.33 -12.67 -29.67
C PRO A 121 2.92 -12.85 -31.13
N ASN A 122 1.62 -13.02 -31.39
CA ASN A 122 1.11 -13.23 -32.76
C ASN A 122 -0.37 -12.81 -32.87
N PRO A 123 -0.92 -12.61 -34.09
CA PRO A 123 -2.28 -12.11 -34.26
C PRO A 123 -3.37 -12.99 -33.61
N SER A 124 -3.12 -14.28 -33.39
CA SER A 124 -4.11 -15.18 -32.78
C SER A 124 -4.28 -14.98 -31.27
N ASN A 125 -3.28 -14.42 -30.59
CA ASN A 125 -3.32 -14.16 -29.15
C ASN A 125 -3.54 -12.68 -28.79
N GLU A 126 -3.53 -11.77 -29.77
CA GLU A 126 -3.67 -10.33 -29.56
C GLU A 126 -4.94 -9.97 -28.78
N PHE A 127 -6.09 -10.57 -29.14
CA PHE A 127 -7.34 -10.33 -28.42
C PHE A 127 -7.27 -10.75 -26.94
N GLN A 128 -6.60 -11.86 -26.64
CA GLN A 128 -6.46 -12.34 -25.26
C GLN A 128 -5.53 -11.42 -24.45
N LEU A 129 -4.46 -10.91 -25.09
CA LEU A 129 -3.55 -9.95 -24.46
C LEU A 129 -4.26 -8.61 -24.16
N CYS A 130 -5.05 -8.10 -25.10
CA CYS A 130 -5.86 -6.90 -24.88
C CYS A 130 -6.90 -7.10 -23.76
N ALA A 131 -7.50 -8.28 -23.68
CA ALA A 131 -8.45 -8.61 -22.60
C ALA A 131 -7.77 -8.62 -21.22
N LEU A 132 -6.53 -9.12 -21.11
CA LEU A 132 -5.74 -9.06 -19.87
C LEU A 132 -5.42 -7.62 -19.46
N ASP A 133 -5.07 -6.77 -20.42
CA ASP A 133 -4.79 -5.36 -20.13
C ASP A 133 -6.05 -4.63 -19.64
N ALA A 134 -7.21 -4.90 -20.25
CA ALA A 134 -8.50 -4.36 -19.80
C ALA A 134 -8.89 -4.88 -18.41
N GLN A 135 -8.67 -6.17 -18.13
CA GLN A 135 -8.93 -6.76 -16.82
C GLN A 135 -8.03 -6.13 -15.74
N LEU A 136 -6.73 -5.93 -16.04
CA LEU A 136 -5.82 -5.25 -15.12
C LEU A 136 -6.32 -3.84 -14.78
N GLN A 137 -6.76 -3.09 -15.79
CA GLN A 137 -7.28 -1.74 -15.57
C GLN A 137 -8.51 -1.75 -14.65
N GLN A 138 -9.44 -2.69 -14.86
CA GLN A 138 -10.62 -2.85 -14.01
C GLN A 138 -10.25 -3.22 -12.57
N GLU A 139 -9.31 -4.17 -12.40
CA GLU A 139 -8.82 -4.60 -11.10
C GLU A 139 -8.18 -3.44 -10.33
N VAL A 140 -7.33 -2.65 -10.99
CA VAL A 140 -6.69 -1.48 -10.39
C VAL A 140 -7.70 -0.41 -10.01
N GLN A 141 -8.75 -0.18 -10.82
CA GLN A 141 -9.82 0.76 -10.50
C GLN A 141 -10.65 0.34 -9.28
N GLN A 142 -10.72 -0.95 -8.96
CA GLN A 142 -11.41 -1.45 -7.77
C GLN A 142 -10.61 -1.27 -6.49
N ILE A 143 -9.31 -0.98 -6.57
CA ILE A 143 -8.46 -0.69 -5.41
C ILE A 143 -8.71 0.77 -4.98
N THR A 144 -9.82 1.00 -4.29
CA THR A 144 -10.18 2.33 -3.76
C THR A 144 -9.68 2.52 -2.33
N ASP A 145 -9.55 3.77 -1.91
CA ASP A 145 -9.18 4.12 -0.54
C ASP A 145 -10.15 3.53 0.50
N GLU A 146 -11.46 3.53 0.20
CA GLU A 146 -12.47 2.93 1.07
C GLU A 146 -12.31 1.43 1.22
N SER A 147 -12.09 0.71 0.11
CA SER A 147 -11.90 -0.75 0.14
C SER A 147 -10.67 -1.13 0.97
N VAL A 148 -9.54 -0.44 0.74
CA VAL A 148 -8.30 -0.70 1.46
C VAL A 148 -8.42 -0.38 2.95
N TYR A 149 -9.08 0.73 3.28
CA TYR A 149 -9.30 1.10 4.67
C TYR A 149 -10.14 0.06 5.41
N LEU A 150 -11.24 -0.39 4.81
CA LEU A 150 -12.12 -1.40 5.40
C LEU A 150 -11.42 -2.75 5.56
N ASP A 151 -10.63 -3.17 4.57
CA ASP A 151 -9.86 -4.42 4.63
C ASP A 151 -8.81 -4.38 5.74
N LEU A 152 -8.06 -3.28 5.86
CA LEU A 152 -7.06 -3.09 6.92
C LEU A 152 -7.73 -3.09 8.31
N LEU A 153 -8.82 -2.33 8.47
CA LEU A 153 -9.57 -2.27 9.74
C LEU A 153 -10.14 -3.64 10.13
N GLY A 154 -10.75 -4.35 9.17
CA GLY A 154 -11.27 -5.70 9.39
C GLY A 154 -10.15 -6.68 9.75
N GLY A 155 -9.00 -6.59 9.09
CA GLY A 155 -7.81 -7.37 9.40
C GLY A 155 -7.31 -7.13 10.83
N ASP A 156 -7.19 -5.87 11.25
CA ASP A 156 -6.77 -5.51 12.60
C ASP A 156 -7.75 -6.03 13.68
N GLN A 157 -9.06 -5.92 13.43
CA GLN A 157 -10.09 -6.44 14.32
C GLN A 157 -10.05 -7.97 14.43
N ASN A 158 -9.83 -8.67 13.31
CA ASN A 158 -9.71 -10.12 13.29
C ASN A 158 -8.47 -10.62 14.06
N LEU A 159 -7.40 -9.82 14.09
CA LEU A 159 -6.20 -10.09 14.89
C LEU A 159 -6.37 -9.70 16.37
N GLY A 160 -7.51 -9.13 16.77
CA GLY A 160 -7.77 -8.71 18.15
C GLY A 160 -6.95 -7.49 18.57
N ARG A 161 -6.47 -6.68 17.62
CA ARG A 161 -5.66 -5.48 17.90
C ARG A 161 -6.52 -4.37 18.51
N TRP A 162 -5.89 -3.47 19.25
CA TRP A 162 -6.58 -2.34 19.88
C TRP A 162 -6.84 -1.23 18.86
N THR A 163 -8.06 -1.17 18.32
CA THR A 163 -8.43 -0.25 17.23
C THR A 163 -9.27 0.96 17.66
N VAL A 164 -9.42 1.20 18.97
CA VAL A 164 -10.40 2.18 19.51
C VAL A 164 -10.03 3.62 19.14
N GLU A 165 -8.74 3.91 18.99
CA GLU A 165 -8.23 5.24 18.65
C GLU A 165 -7.55 5.27 17.28
N ASP A 166 -7.83 4.29 16.43
CA ASP A 166 -7.32 4.29 15.05
C ASP A 166 -7.90 5.49 14.29
N PRO A 167 -7.10 6.18 13.46
CA PRO A 167 -7.54 7.33 12.69
C PRO A 167 -8.58 6.92 11.64
N GLY A 168 -9.54 7.81 11.38
CA GLY A 168 -10.52 7.61 10.33
C GLY A 168 -9.93 7.81 8.93
N LEU A 169 -10.59 7.27 7.91
CA LEU A 169 -10.17 7.42 6.51
C LEU A 169 -10.00 8.89 6.09
N PHE A 170 -10.89 9.78 6.54
CA PHE A 170 -10.79 11.21 6.24
C PHE A 170 -9.47 11.81 6.72
N ASP A 171 -9.06 11.50 7.97
CA ASP A 171 -7.83 12.01 8.57
C ASP A 171 -6.60 11.48 7.83
N ILE A 172 -6.61 10.19 7.50
CA ILE A 172 -5.58 9.53 6.70
C ILE A 172 -5.40 10.22 5.34
N LEU A 173 -6.48 10.43 4.60
CA LEU A 173 -6.41 11.05 3.27
C LEU A 173 -6.04 12.53 3.32
N ASN A 174 -6.45 13.24 4.37
CA ASN A 174 -6.03 14.62 4.56
C ASN A 174 -4.54 14.70 4.87
N TRP A 175 -4.04 13.77 5.68
CA TRP A 175 -2.63 13.65 6.03
C TRP A 175 -1.74 13.27 4.86
N LEU A 176 -2.19 12.37 3.98
CA LEU A 176 -1.44 12.06 2.74
C LEU A 176 -1.37 13.29 1.80
N ARG A 177 -2.45 14.08 1.71
CA ARG A 177 -2.50 15.29 0.87
C ARG A 177 -1.56 16.40 1.32
N THR A 178 -1.18 16.46 2.59
CA THR A 178 -0.17 17.46 3.04
C THR A 178 1.25 17.08 2.64
N ARG A 179 1.44 15.91 2.00
CA ARG A 179 2.74 15.28 1.75
C ARG A 179 2.96 14.80 0.32
N SER A 180 1.97 15.01 -0.55
CA SER A 180 2.01 14.77 -1.99
C SER A 180 2.64 15.91 -2.76
#